data_AF-A0A257PYT0-F1
#
_entry.id   AF-A0A257PYT0-F1
#
_cell.length_a   1.000
_cell.length_b   1.000
_cell.length_c   1.000
_cell.angle_alpha   90.00
_cell.angle_beta   90.00
_cell.angle_gamma   90.00
#
_symmetry.space_group_name_H-M   'P 1'
#
loop_
_entity.id
_entity.type
_entity.pdbx_description
1 polymer ?
#
loop_
_entity_poly.entity_id
_entity_poly.type
_entity_poly.pdbx_seq_one_letter_code
_entity_poly.pdbx_strand_id
1 'polypeptide(L)'
;MPKDKKKVLKVRPIPVPLGNKHPEPTFEELPRHEFTMGIIAPKGSGKTTLIANLLHAYKGYFHNIIIFSPTVKNDDKWDWVKDQKLLAYNKKLKEFVEKIKIKQEKHNPVVEPSKPEVPDIEFPDEDEFDGKIPENHFYDDYSEHDLMEILNEQQKVVEFLKQYNKSKHLANRILFIFDDMVGSNLFSNNRQNAFKMLNTNHRHKSASLIMVSQAFKEIPKTIRTQFSALIAFEILSEAEIKALYEEFPMGLKFNDWLQVYNYCVSGDFNFLYYNMQIKEKRLRIMKCFDEHVFIENAPAEENTKKRQLESDASSSQSSESQAESQRASKRQK
;
A
#
# COMPACT_ATOMS: atom_id res chain seq x y z
N MET A 1 -27.55 28.60 -39.17
CA MET A 1 -27.88 27.40 -38.35
C MET A 1 -27.13 27.47 -37.04
N PRO A 2 -27.80 27.37 -35.87
CA PRO A 2 -27.11 27.35 -34.59
C PRO A 2 -26.34 26.03 -34.47
N LYS A 3 -25.03 26.12 -34.20
CA LYS A 3 -24.20 24.93 -33.93
C LYS A 3 -24.71 24.29 -32.65
N ASP A 4 -25.33 23.13 -32.75
CA ASP A 4 -25.68 22.31 -31.60
C ASP A 4 -24.44 22.10 -30.73
N LYS A 5 -24.47 22.68 -29.52
CA LYS A 5 -23.38 22.54 -28.54
C LYS A 5 -23.24 21.05 -28.24
N LYS A 6 -22.18 20.44 -28.77
CA LYS A 6 -21.83 19.02 -28.58
C LYS A 6 -21.90 18.71 -27.09
N LYS A 7 -22.85 17.86 -26.67
CA LYS A 7 -22.99 17.45 -25.27
C LYS A 7 -21.73 16.68 -24.88
N VAL A 8 -20.91 17.28 -24.01
CA VAL A 8 -19.70 16.64 -23.46
C VAL A 8 -20.11 15.79 -22.27
N LEU A 9 -19.72 14.52 -22.26
CA LEU A 9 -19.92 13.62 -21.12
C LEU A 9 -19.14 14.16 -19.92
N LYS A 10 -19.85 14.45 -18.83
CA LYS A 10 -19.23 14.84 -17.54
C LYS A 10 -19.27 13.65 -16.59
N VAL A 11 -18.15 12.96 -16.44
CA VAL A 11 -17.99 11.92 -15.42
C VAL A 11 -17.96 12.61 -14.06
N ARG A 12 -18.86 12.20 -13.16
CA ARG A 12 -18.95 12.72 -11.78
C ARG A 12 -18.77 11.56 -10.80
N PRO A 13 -18.17 11.81 -9.62
CA PRO A 13 -18.09 10.80 -8.58
C PRO A 13 -19.50 10.41 -8.11
N ILE A 14 -19.72 9.11 -7.92
CA ILE A 14 -20.94 8.59 -7.31
C ILE A 14 -20.81 8.79 -5.79
N PRO A 15 -21.80 9.42 -5.12
CA PRO A 15 -21.75 9.60 -3.68
C PRO A 15 -21.79 8.24 -2.97
N VAL A 16 -20.81 8.02 -2.08
CA VAL A 16 -20.74 6.84 -1.22
C VAL A 16 -21.25 7.23 0.17
N PRO A 17 -22.08 6.41 0.84
CA PRO A 17 -22.58 6.72 2.19
C PRO A 17 -21.44 7.06 3.16
N LEU A 18 -21.60 8.15 3.93
CA LEU A 18 -20.57 8.76 4.78
C LEU A 18 -20.04 7.86 5.93
N GLY A 19 -20.67 6.74 6.23
CA GLY A 19 -20.23 5.77 7.26
C GLY A 19 -19.34 4.63 6.74
N ASN A 20 -19.01 4.61 5.45
CA ASN A 20 -18.28 3.49 4.83
C ASN A 20 -16.77 3.72 4.77
N LYS A 21 -16.12 3.94 5.92
CA LYS A 21 -14.65 4.01 5.97
C LYS A 21 -14.11 3.28 7.19
N HIS A 22 -12.94 2.68 7.04
CA HIS A 22 -12.15 2.23 8.19
C HIS A 22 -11.66 3.44 9.00
N PRO A 23 -11.41 3.27 10.31
CA PRO A 23 -10.77 4.32 11.11
C PRO A 23 -9.41 4.69 10.50
N GLU A 24 -8.98 5.94 10.71
CA GLU A 24 -7.61 6.36 10.41
C GLU A 24 -6.64 5.72 11.43
N PRO A 25 -5.42 5.35 11.02
CA PRO A 25 -4.39 4.96 11.97
C PRO A 25 -3.98 6.13 12.88
N THR A 26 -3.26 5.82 13.96
CA THR A 26 -2.79 6.83 14.93
C THR A 26 -1.87 7.87 14.30
N PHE A 27 -1.01 7.44 13.38
CA PHE A 27 -0.05 8.27 12.67
C PHE A 27 -0.52 8.50 11.24
N GLU A 28 -0.59 9.75 10.80
CA GLU A 28 -1.16 10.13 9.50
C GLU A 28 -0.31 9.67 8.31
N GLU A 29 0.98 9.44 8.54
CA GLU A 29 1.95 8.95 7.58
C GLU A 29 1.66 7.50 7.20
N LEU A 30 1.08 6.72 8.12
CA LEU A 30 0.81 5.31 7.95
C LEU A 30 -0.39 5.06 7.02
N PRO A 31 -0.36 4.01 6.17
CA PRO A 31 -1.48 3.73 5.29
C PRO A 31 -2.71 3.26 6.09
N ARG A 32 -3.87 3.74 5.68
CA ARG A 32 -5.15 3.27 6.20
C ARG A 32 -5.44 1.88 5.64
N HIS A 33 -6.06 1.04 6.46
CA HIS A 33 -6.65 -0.22 6.01
C HIS A 33 -7.65 0.04 4.86
N GLU A 34 -7.63 -0.68 3.73
CA GLU A 34 -6.87 -1.90 3.39
C GLU A 34 -5.65 -1.56 2.53
N PHE A 35 -4.44 -1.85 3.00
CA PHE A 35 -3.20 -1.55 2.29
C PHE A 35 -2.36 -2.79 2.00
N THR A 36 -1.51 -2.65 1.00
CA THR A 36 -0.39 -3.54 0.70
C THR A 36 0.89 -2.73 0.84
N MET A 37 1.87 -3.26 1.58
CA MET A 37 3.15 -2.62 1.83
C MET A 37 4.29 -3.60 1.52
N GLY A 38 5.25 -3.15 0.71
CA GLY A 38 6.53 -3.84 0.54
C GLY A 38 7.58 -3.24 1.46
N ILE A 39 8.36 -4.07 2.15
CA ILE A 39 9.53 -3.67 2.92
C ILE A 39 10.74 -4.39 2.31
N ILE A 40 11.60 -3.62 1.64
CA ILE A 40 12.81 -4.14 0.99
C ILE A 40 13.99 -3.75 1.84
N ALA A 41 14.63 -4.75 2.42
CA ALA A 41 15.56 -4.55 3.50
C ALA A 41 16.63 -5.64 3.39
N PRO A 42 17.92 -5.37 3.14
CA PRO A 42 18.91 -6.45 3.13
C PRO A 42 19.15 -7.05 4.54
N LYS A 43 19.89 -8.15 4.62
CA LYS A 43 20.27 -8.74 5.93
C LYS A 43 21.00 -7.71 6.80
N GLY A 44 20.62 -7.62 8.08
CA GLY A 44 21.25 -6.70 9.05
C GLY A 44 20.71 -5.27 9.05
N SER A 45 19.77 -4.92 8.16
CA SER A 45 19.18 -3.57 8.04
C SER A 45 18.15 -3.21 9.13
N GLY A 46 17.93 -4.06 10.14
CA GLY A 46 16.97 -3.78 11.21
C GLY A 46 15.50 -4.12 10.90
N LYS A 47 15.24 -5.00 9.93
CA LYS A 47 13.90 -5.49 9.53
C LYS A 47 12.93 -5.75 10.69
N THR A 48 13.25 -6.72 11.54
CA THR A 48 12.35 -7.17 12.61
C THR A 48 12.09 -6.03 13.59
N THR A 49 13.10 -5.19 13.85
CA THR A 49 12.95 -3.97 14.65
C THR A 49 11.95 -3.00 14.00
N LEU A 50 12.05 -2.76 12.69
CA LEU A 50 11.09 -1.92 11.97
C LEU A 50 9.67 -2.51 12.04
N ILE A 51 9.51 -3.83 11.84
CA ILE A 51 8.21 -4.52 11.94
C ILE A 51 7.61 -4.32 13.33
N ALA A 52 8.39 -4.55 14.39
CA ALA A 52 7.96 -4.38 15.78
C ALA A 52 7.49 -2.95 16.06
N ASN A 53 8.22 -1.94 15.57
CA ASN A 53 7.85 -0.53 15.70
C ASN A 53 6.58 -0.18 14.91
N LEU A 54 6.44 -0.69 13.68
CA LEU A 54 5.22 -0.52 12.88
C LEU A 54 4.01 -1.14 13.57
N LEU A 55 4.14 -2.35 14.10
CA LEU A 55 3.08 -3.02 14.88
C LEU A 55 2.67 -2.17 16.08
N HIS A 56 3.63 -1.64 16.83
CA HIS A 56 3.37 -0.74 17.94
C HIS A 56 2.67 0.56 17.50
N ALA A 57 3.05 1.13 16.36
CA ALA A 57 2.41 2.31 15.80
C ALA A 57 0.94 2.06 15.38
N TYR A 58 0.61 0.81 15.03
CA TYR A 58 -0.75 0.31 14.79
C TYR A 58 -1.45 -0.29 16.02
N LYS A 59 -0.93 -0.05 17.23
CA LYS A 59 -1.56 -0.55 18.46
C LYS A 59 -3.03 -0.13 18.56
N GLY A 60 -3.91 -1.11 18.81
CA GLY A 60 -5.36 -0.90 18.87
C GLY A 60 -6.00 -0.60 17.51
N TYR A 61 -5.30 -0.82 16.40
CA TYR A 61 -5.83 -0.56 15.06
C TYR A 61 -6.39 -1.81 14.39
N PHE A 62 -5.65 -2.93 14.40
CA PHE A 62 -6.11 -4.19 13.81
C PHE A 62 -6.83 -5.05 14.84
N HIS A 63 -7.83 -5.83 14.40
CA HIS A 63 -8.49 -6.78 15.30
C HIS A 63 -7.79 -8.14 15.27
N ASN A 64 -7.18 -8.50 14.13
CA ASN A 64 -6.35 -9.70 13.98
C ASN A 64 -5.03 -9.33 13.30
N ILE A 65 -3.93 -9.87 13.82
CA ILE A 65 -2.61 -9.78 13.20
C ILE A 65 -2.09 -11.21 13.08
N ILE A 66 -1.61 -11.58 11.89
CA ILE A 66 -1.09 -12.90 11.56
C ILE A 66 0.30 -12.72 10.98
N ILE A 67 1.27 -13.46 11.53
CA ILE A 67 2.68 -13.31 11.21
C ILE A 67 3.20 -14.65 10.69
N PHE A 68 3.75 -14.62 9.48
CA PHE A 68 4.52 -15.71 8.89
C PHE A 68 5.97 -15.26 8.80
N SER A 69 6.86 -15.86 9.59
CA SER A 69 8.29 -15.58 9.52
C SER A 69 9.12 -16.76 9.99
N PRO A 70 10.20 -17.12 9.29
CA PRO A 70 11.06 -18.23 9.70
C PRO A 70 11.85 -17.93 10.98
N THR A 71 11.83 -16.67 11.44
CA THR A 71 12.60 -16.19 12.61
C THR A 71 11.77 -16.11 13.89
N VAL A 72 10.46 -16.39 13.83
CA VAL A 72 9.54 -16.18 14.97
C VAL A 72 9.91 -16.97 16.23
N LYS A 73 10.58 -18.11 16.06
CA LYS A 73 11.06 -18.95 17.18
C LYS A 73 12.46 -18.59 17.68
N ASN A 74 13.22 -17.80 16.92
CA ASN A 74 14.67 -17.64 17.12
C ASN A 74 15.14 -16.18 17.30
N ASP A 75 14.30 -15.18 17.01
CA ASP A 75 14.63 -13.75 17.18
C ASP A 75 13.84 -13.16 18.35
N ASP A 76 14.54 -12.79 19.43
CA ASP A 76 14.00 -12.24 20.69
C ASP A 76 13.07 -11.02 20.48
N LYS A 77 13.16 -10.34 19.33
CA LYS A 77 12.26 -9.24 19.01
C LYS A 77 10.82 -9.71 18.84
N TRP A 78 10.62 -10.95 18.40
CA TRP A 78 9.28 -11.54 18.34
C TRP A 78 8.72 -11.81 19.73
N ASP A 79 9.55 -12.16 20.71
CA ASP A 79 9.11 -12.30 22.11
C ASP A 79 8.63 -10.96 22.66
N TRP A 80 9.35 -9.87 22.37
CA TRP A 80 8.87 -8.53 22.70
C TRP A 80 7.51 -8.22 22.07
N VAL A 81 7.30 -8.59 20.79
CA VAL A 81 6.02 -8.40 20.07
C VAL A 81 4.90 -9.22 20.70
N LYS A 82 5.15 -10.49 21.07
CA LYS A 82 4.17 -11.38 21.73
C LYS A 82 3.66 -10.80 23.04
N ASP A 83 4.51 -10.06 23.75
CA ASP A 83 4.13 -9.41 25.01
C ASP A 83 3.37 -8.09 24.84
N GLN A 84 3.30 -7.54 23.63
CA GLN A 84 2.58 -6.29 23.39
C GLN A 84 1.07 -6.49 23.24
N LYS A 85 0.31 -5.58 23.88
CA LYS A 85 -1.14 -5.45 23.67
C LYS A 85 -1.42 -4.65 22.39
N LEU A 86 -1.42 -5.30 21.24
CA LEU A 86 -1.51 -4.67 19.91
C LEU A 86 -2.91 -4.69 19.30
N LEU A 87 -3.76 -5.63 19.67
CA LEU A 87 -5.07 -5.85 19.04
C LEU A 87 -6.14 -4.91 19.60
N ALA A 88 -7.10 -4.56 18.75
CA ALA A 88 -8.34 -3.91 19.13
C ALA A 88 -9.48 -4.92 19.25
N TYR A 89 -10.38 -4.67 20.20
CA TYR A 89 -11.60 -5.43 20.34
C TYR A 89 -12.70 -4.92 19.39
N ASN A 90 -13.29 -5.81 18.58
CA ASN A 90 -14.36 -5.43 17.65
C ASN A 90 -15.75 -5.51 18.30
N LYS A 91 -15.99 -4.65 19.31
CA LYS A 91 -17.26 -4.59 20.03
C LYS A 91 -18.48 -4.44 19.11
N LYS A 92 -18.34 -3.62 18.06
CA LYS A 92 -19.42 -3.34 17.10
C LYS A 92 -19.84 -4.60 16.33
N LEU A 93 -18.89 -5.45 15.94
CA LEU A 93 -19.20 -6.70 15.25
C LEU A 93 -19.83 -7.71 16.22
N LYS A 94 -19.28 -7.88 17.43
CA LYS A 94 -19.84 -8.76 18.46
C LYS A 94 -21.31 -8.44 18.74
N GLU A 95 -21.58 -7.19 19.10
CA GLU A 95 -22.95 -6.72 19.38
C GLU A 95 -23.89 -6.94 18.20
N PHE A 96 -23.39 -6.78 16.96
CA PHE A 96 -24.20 -7.00 15.77
C PHE A 96 -24.55 -8.48 15.59
N VAL A 97 -23.57 -9.38 15.71
CA VAL A 97 -23.74 -10.83 15.57
C VAL A 97 -24.68 -11.37 16.65
N GLU A 98 -24.49 -10.98 17.91
CA GLU A 98 -25.36 -11.36 19.03
C GLU A 98 -26.81 -10.90 18.83
N LYS A 99 -27.01 -9.65 18.37
CA LYS A 99 -28.34 -9.13 18.04
C LYS A 99 -29.03 -9.96 16.95
N ILE A 100 -28.29 -10.51 15.99
CA ILE A 100 -28.85 -11.38 14.96
C ILE A 100 -29.15 -12.78 15.53
N LYS A 101 -28.24 -13.40 16.29
CA LYS A 101 -28.48 -14.71 16.94
C LYS A 101 -29.76 -14.69 17.79
N ILE A 102 -29.93 -13.69 18.65
CA ILE A 102 -31.13 -13.51 19.49
C ILE A 102 -32.41 -13.35 18.64
N LYS A 103 -32.33 -12.63 17.51
CA LYS A 103 -33.48 -12.46 16.59
C LYS A 103 -33.85 -13.76 15.89
N GLN A 104 -32.86 -14.59 15.53
CA GLN A 104 -33.11 -15.87 14.89
C GLN A 104 -33.74 -16.87 15.87
N GLU A 105 -33.31 -16.90 17.13
CA GLU A 105 -33.87 -17.74 18.19
C GLU A 105 -35.30 -17.37 18.56
N LYS A 106 -35.62 -16.08 18.65
CA LYS A 106 -36.97 -15.59 19.02
C LYS A 106 -38.01 -15.75 17.91
N HIS A 107 -37.60 -15.92 16.66
CA HIS A 107 -38.49 -15.95 15.51
C HIS A 107 -38.54 -17.35 14.89
N ASN A 108 -39.48 -18.19 15.38
CA ASN A 108 -39.74 -19.51 14.84
C ASN A 108 -41.18 -19.64 14.28
N PRO A 109 -41.54 -18.99 13.15
CA PRO A 109 -42.69 -19.43 12.36
C PRO A 109 -42.24 -20.37 11.25
N VAL A 110 -42.97 -21.47 11.14
CA VAL A 110 -42.90 -22.46 10.08
C VAL A 110 -43.11 -21.74 8.73
N VAL A 111 -42.18 -21.92 7.79
CA VAL A 111 -42.15 -21.38 6.41
C VAL A 111 -41.64 -19.93 6.25
N GLU A 112 -40.33 -19.74 6.41
CA GLU A 112 -39.61 -18.59 5.83
C GLU A 112 -38.45 -19.09 4.95
N PRO A 113 -38.00 -18.30 3.94
CA PRO A 113 -36.81 -18.63 3.15
C PRO A 113 -35.61 -18.87 4.07
N SER A 114 -34.73 -19.80 3.67
CA SER A 114 -33.52 -20.17 4.42
C SER A 114 -32.80 -18.93 4.95
N LYS A 115 -32.87 -18.71 6.27
CA LYS A 115 -32.20 -17.58 6.92
C LYS A 115 -30.69 -17.70 6.66
N PRO A 116 -29.97 -16.59 6.47
CA PRO A 116 -28.54 -16.67 6.27
C PRO A 116 -27.85 -17.23 7.52
N GLU A 117 -26.99 -18.21 7.30
CA GLU A 117 -26.19 -18.85 8.33
C GLU A 117 -25.30 -17.80 9.00
N VAL A 118 -25.37 -17.73 10.34
CA VAL A 118 -24.51 -16.85 11.11
C VAL A 118 -23.11 -17.49 11.12
N PRO A 119 -22.06 -16.79 10.66
CA PRO A 119 -20.71 -17.33 10.72
C PRO A 119 -20.34 -17.68 12.16
N ASP A 120 -19.66 -18.80 12.34
CA ASP A 120 -19.10 -19.15 13.63
C ASP A 120 -17.90 -18.24 13.89
N ILE A 121 -18.11 -17.20 14.69
CA ILE A 121 -17.09 -16.23 15.06
C ILE A 121 -16.96 -16.32 16.56
N GLU A 122 -15.80 -16.77 17.01
CA GLU A 122 -15.42 -16.73 18.40
C GLU A 122 -15.09 -15.28 18.76
N PHE A 123 -15.80 -14.75 19.75
CA PHE A 123 -15.45 -13.47 20.37
C PHE A 123 -14.97 -13.77 21.78
N PRO A 124 -13.72 -13.41 22.14
CA PRO A 124 -13.32 -13.49 23.53
C PRO A 124 -14.23 -12.59 24.37
N ASP A 125 -14.43 -12.98 25.63
CA ASP A 125 -15.11 -12.12 26.58
C ASP A 125 -14.34 -10.81 26.73
N GLU A 126 -15.08 -9.70 26.89
CA GLU A 126 -14.47 -8.37 26.90
C GLU A 126 -13.49 -8.23 28.08
N ASP A 127 -13.77 -8.92 29.19
CA ASP A 127 -12.92 -8.98 30.38
C ASP A 127 -11.69 -9.90 30.21
N GLU A 128 -11.76 -10.87 29.29
CA GLU A 128 -10.66 -11.81 29.00
C GLU A 128 -9.78 -11.34 27.83
N PHE A 129 -10.21 -10.34 27.08
CA PHE A 129 -9.45 -9.79 25.96
C PHE A 129 -8.21 -9.03 26.46
N ASP A 130 -7.05 -9.68 26.41
CA ASP A 130 -5.78 -9.11 26.85
C ASP A 130 -5.13 -8.17 25.82
N GLY A 131 -5.62 -8.20 24.58
CA GLY A 131 -5.13 -7.41 23.45
C GLY A 131 -3.82 -7.93 22.84
N LYS A 132 -3.28 -9.07 23.28
CA LYS A 132 -2.07 -9.67 22.71
C LYS A 132 -2.39 -10.41 21.42
N ILE A 133 -1.38 -10.61 20.58
CA ILE A 133 -1.51 -11.49 19.41
C ILE A 133 -1.52 -12.94 19.91
N PRO A 134 -2.52 -13.76 19.57
CA PRO A 134 -2.56 -15.17 19.94
C PRO A 134 -1.32 -15.94 19.46
N GLU A 135 -0.82 -16.89 20.27
CA GLU A 135 0.38 -17.66 19.93
C GLU A 135 0.22 -18.48 18.63
N ASN A 136 -1.00 -18.93 18.34
CA ASN A 136 -1.33 -19.65 17.11
C ASN A 136 -1.38 -18.75 15.85
N HIS A 137 -1.21 -17.43 15.99
CA HIS A 137 -1.09 -16.50 14.86
C HIS A 137 0.37 -16.24 14.44
N PHE A 138 1.32 -16.91 15.10
CA PHE A 138 2.75 -16.86 14.84
C PHE A 138 3.21 -18.14 14.14
N TYR A 139 3.39 -18.06 12.83
CA TYR A 139 3.77 -19.19 11.98
C TYR A 139 5.24 -19.11 11.61
N ASP A 140 5.98 -20.19 11.86
CA ASP A 140 7.40 -20.32 11.47
C ASP A 140 7.60 -20.83 10.04
N ASP A 141 6.53 -21.30 9.39
CA ASP A 141 6.52 -21.64 7.97
C ASP A 141 5.20 -21.19 7.31
N TYR A 142 5.21 -21.10 5.98
CA TYR A 142 4.02 -20.76 5.21
C TYR A 142 3.14 -21.98 5.02
N SER A 143 1.96 -21.94 5.63
CA SER A 143 0.88 -22.89 5.38
C SER A 143 -0.17 -22.24 4.48
N GLU A 144 -0.27 -22.71 3.24
CA GLU A 144 -1.33 -22.27 2.31
C GLU A 144 -2.72 -22.61 2.86
N HIS A 145 -2.83 -23.74 3.56
CA HIS A 145 -4.06 -24.19 4.19
C HIS A 145 -4.57 -23.18 5.23
N ASP A 146 -3.71 -22.79 6.17
CA ASP A 146 -4.10 -21.93 7.29
C ASP A 146 -4.43 -20.52 6.79
N LEU A 147 -3.67 -20.02 5.81
CA LEU A 147 -3.99 -18.77 5.16
C LEU A 147 -5.38 -18.83 4.48
N MET A 148 -5.69 -19.92 3.79
CA MET A 148 -6.99 -20.09 3.14
C MET A 148 -8.13 -20.19 4.14
N GLU A 149 -7.93 -20.88 5.26
CA GLU A 149 -8.91 -21.02 6.32
C GLU A 149 -9.30 -19.64 6.88
N ILE A 150 -8.32 -18.86 7.34
CA ILE A 150 -8.53 -17.50 7.88
C ILE A 150 -9.25 -16.61 6.84
N LEU A 151 -8.83 -16.69 5.59
CA LEU A 151 -9.41 -15.87 4.52
C LEU A 151 -10.81 -16.31 4.11
N ASN A 152 -11.17 -17.57 4.29
CA ASN A 152 -12.49 -18.09 4.01
C ASN A 152 -13.46 -17.74 5.13
N GLU A 153 -13.04 -17.84 6.39
CA GLU A 153 -13.80 -17.36 7.55
C GLU A 153 -14.14 -15.89 7.41
N GLN A 154 -13.12 -15.07 7.13
CA GLN A 154 -13.31 -13.64 6.94
C GLN A 154 -14.24 -13.32 5.76
N GLN A 155 -14.18 -14.11 4.68
CA GLN A 155 -15.10 -13.98 3.55
C GLN A 155 -16.55 -14.25 3.97
N LYS A 156 -16.79 -15.31 4.76
CA LYS A 156 -18.13 -15.62 5.32
C LYS A 156 -18.67 -14.45 6.14
N VAL A 157 -17.82 -13.82 6.97
CA VAL A 157 -18.21 -12.61 7.75
C VAL A 157 -18.63 -11.46 6.83
N VAL A 158 -17.82 -11.16 5.81
CA VAL A 158 -18.14 -10.06 4.87
C VAL A 158 -19.42 -10.33 4.08
N GLU A 159 -19.65 -11.57 3.66
CA GLU A 159 -20.88 -11.99 2.96
C GLU A 159 -22.10 -11.91 3.87
N PHE A 160 -22.00 -12.40 5.10
CA PHE A 160 -23.03 -12.25 6.12
C PHE A 160 -23.39 -10.78 6.34
N LEU A 161 -22.40 -9.90 6.52
CA LEU A 161 -22.64 -8.45 6.66
C LEU A 161 -23.40 -7.86 5.46
N LYS A 162 -23.02 -8.24 4.24
CA LYS A 162 -23.70 -7.77 3.02
C LYS A 162 -25.16 -8.22 2.96
N GLN A 163 -25.47 -9.45 3.35
CA GLN A 163 -26.85 -9.97 3.38
C GLN A 163 -27.76 -9.16 4.33
N TYR A 164 -27.19 -8.56 5.38
CA TYR A 164 -27.90 -7.66 6.29
C TYR A 164 -27.72 -6.17 5.96
N ASN A 165 -27.33 -5.83 4.73
CA ASN A 165 -27.07 -4.46 4.27
C ASN A 165 -26.09 -3.69 5.16
N LYS A 166 -25.14 -4.39 5.79
CA LYS A 166 -24.04 -3.80 6.55
C LYS A 166 -22.80 -3.68 5.69
N SER A 167 -22.00 -2.69 6.06
CA SER A 167 -20.74 -2.42 5.40
C SER A 167 -19.67 -3.40 5.86
N LYS A 168 -18.76 -3.79 4.95
CA LYS A 168 -17.58 -4.61 5.28
C LYS A 168 -16.69 -3.96 6.36
N HIS A 169 -16.78 -2.64 6.56
CA HIS A 169 -15.99 -1.93 7.57
C HIS A 169 -16.36 -2.32 9.01
N LEU A 170 -17.47 -3.06 9.20
CA LEU A 170 -17.82 -3.69 10.47
C LEU A 170 -17.03 -5.01 10.70
N ALA A 171 -16.56 -5.66 9.64
CA ALA A 171 -15.77 -6.90 9.74
C ALA A 171 -14.42 -6.65 10.43
N ASN A 172 -13.73 -7.73 10.77
CA ASN A 172 -12.42 -7.62 11.38
C ASN A 172 -11.41 -6.99 10.40
N ARG A 173 -10.60 -6.03 10.87
CA ARG A 173 -9.44 -5.55 10.13
C ARG A 173 -8.31 -6.52 10.40
N ILE A 174 -7.91 -7.25 9.36
CA ILE A 174 -6.85 -8.25 9.45
C ILE A 174 -5.56 -7.68 8.87
N LEU A 175 -4.43 -7.88 9.56
CA LEU A 175 -3.09 -7.63 9.03
C LEU A 175 -2.34 -8.95 8.89
N PHE A 176 -1.84 -9.24 7.69
CA PHE A 176 -0.90 -10.31 7.44
C PHE A 176 0.49 -9.74 7.24
N ILE A 177 1.48 -10.32 7.92
CA ILE A 177 2.90 -10.01 7.76
C ILE A 177 3.60 -11.26 7.25
N PHE A 178 4.23 -11.14 6.09
CA PHE A 178 5.08 -12.16 5.51
C PHE A 178 6.51 -11.66 5.57
N ASP A 179 7.25 -12.08 6.59
CA ASP A 179 8.63 -11.66 6.79
C ASP A 179 9.60 -12.73 6.31
N ASP A 180 10.29 -12.40 5.20
CA ASP A 180 11.30 -13.23 4.53
C ASP A 180 10.81 -14.62 4.06
N MET A 181 9.52 -14.71 3.72
CA MET A 181 8.88 -15.96 3.30
C MET A 181 9.04 -16.28 1.81
N VAL A 182 9.93 -15.57 1.08
CA VAL A 182 9.95 -15.58 -0.39
C VAL A 182 10.49 -16.87 -1.02
N GLY A 183 11.17 -17.71 -0.24
CA GLY A 183 11.60 -19.05 -0.64
C GLY A 183 10.61 -20.19 -0.33
N SER A 184 9.51 -19.90 0.37
CA SER A 184 8.51 -20.91 0.73
C SER A 184 7.53 -21.18 -0.42
N ASN A 185 6.61 -22.15 -0.24
CA ASN A 185 5.54 -22.42 -1.21
C ASN A 185 4.58 -21.24 -1.44
N LEU A 186 4.77 -20.10 -0.75
CA LEU A 186 4.06 -18.83 -0.89
C LEU A 186 3.91 -18.38 -2.35
N PHE A 187 4.93 -18.57 -3.18
CA PHE A 187 4.92 -18.17 -4.59
C PHE A 187 4.85 -19.33 -5.58
N SER A 188 4.45 -20.53 -5.12
CA SER A 188 4.28 -21.69 -5.99
C SER A 188 3.35 -21.37 -7.18
N ASN A 189 3.67 -21.94 -8.34
CA ASN A 189 2.97 -21.68 -9.60
C ASN A 189 1.59 -22.35 -9.70
N ASN A 190 1.07 -22.92 -8.61
CA ASN A 190 -0.27 -23.50 -8.58
C ASN A 190 -1.33 -22.44 -8.91
N ARG A 191 -2.25 -22.80 -9.82
CA ARG A 191 -3.31 -21.92 -10.34
C ARG A 191 -4.33 -21.50 -9.25
N GLN A 192 -4.35 -22.23 -8.14
CA GLN A 192 -5.18 -21.99 -6.96
C GLN A 192 -4.42 -21.34 -5.79
N ASN A 193 -3.21 -20.79 -6.03
CA ASN A 193 -2.39 -20.25 -4.95
C ASN A 193 -3.15 -19.16 -4.16
N ALA A 194 -3.47 -19.47 -2.91
CA ALA A 194 -4.16 -18.64 -1.94
C ALA A 194 -3.63 -17.22 -1.89
N PHE A 195 -2.31 -17.08 -2.00
CA PHE A 195 -1.60 -15.82 -1.93
C PHE A 195 -1.91 -14.91 -3.13
N LYS A 196 -2.06 -15.47 -4.34
CA LYS A 196 -2.43 -14.70 -5.54
C LYS A 196 -3.86 -14.16 -5.44
N MET A 197 -4.76 -14.94 -4.83
CA MET A 197 -6.13 -14.52 -4.55
C MET A 197 -6.18 -13.49 -3.43
N LEU A 198 -5.40 -13.67 -2.36
CA LEU A 198 -5.24 -12.70 -1.30
C LEU A 198 -4.74 -11.38 -1.84
N ASN A 199 -3.67 -11.40 -2.64
CA ASN A 199 -3.07 -10.17 -3.12
C ASN A 199 -4.00 -9.36 -4.04
N THR A 200 -4.82 -10.04 -4.87
CA THR A 200 -5.79 -9.36 -5.75
C THR A 200 -7.10 -8.98 -5.05
N ASN A 201 -7.55 -9.75 -4.05
CA ASN A 201 -8.86 -9.58 -3.41
C ASN A 201 -8.82 -9.25 -1.91
N HIS A 202 -7.66 -8.91 -1.32
CA HIS A 202 -7.51 -8.56 0.10
C HIS A 202 -8.50 -7.47 0.53
N ARG A 203 -8.73 -6.49 -0.36
CA ARG A 203 -9.69 -5.41 -0.13
C ARG A 203 -11.14 -5.86 -0.08
N HIS A 204 -11.48 -7.01 -0.65
CA HIS A 204 -12.82 -7.56 -0.50
C HIS A 204 -12.99 -8.28 0.84
N LYS A 205 -11.88 -8.69 1.46
CA LYS A 205 -11.82 -9.45 2.70
C LYS A 205 -11.44 -8.60 3.92
N SER A 206 -11.34 -7.26 3.82
CA SER A 206 -10.85 -6.43 4.94
C SER A 206 -9.50 -6.91 5.48
N ALA A 207 -8.54 -7.10 4.57
CA ALA A 207 -7.17 -7.50 4.88
C ALA A 207 -6.15 -6.46 4.42
N SER A 208 -5.08 -6.28 5.20
CA SER A 208 -3.85 -5.57 4.82
C SER A 208 -2.67 -6.53 4.82
N LEU A 209 -1.67 -6.20 4.02
CA LEU A 209 -0.52 -7.06 3.74
C LEU A 209 0.75 -6.26 3.93
N ILE A 210 1.67 -6.77 4.74
CA ILE A 210 3.07 -6.34 4.77
C ILE A 210 3.89 -7.52 4.25
N MET A 211 4.69 -7.28 3.21
CA MET A 211 5.64 -8.26 2.70
C MET A 211 7.05 -7.74 2.82
N VAL A 212 7.88 -8.51 3.50
CA VAL A 212 9.28 -8.18 3.77
C VAL A 212 10.17 -9.14 3.00
N SER A 213 11.15 -8.63 2.28
CA SER A 213 12.11 -9.43 1.51
C SER A 213 13.51 -8.83 1.61
N GLN A 214 14.53 -9.67 1.43
CA GLN A 214 15.91 -9.21 1.36
C GLN A 214 16.21 -8.47 0.05
N ALA A 215 15.65 -8.95 -1.05
CA ALA A 215 15.77 -8.34 -2.36
C ALA A 215 14.41 -8.00 -2.96
N PHE A 216 14.32 -6.86 -3.66
CA PHE A 216 13.09 -6.42 -4.32
C PHE A 216 12.66 -7.44 -5.38
N LYS A 217 13.61 -8.02 -6.10
CA LYS A 217 13.32 -8.93 -7.21
C LYS A 217 12.79 -10.30 -6.80
N GLU A 218 12.98 -10.68 -5.53
CA GLU A 218 12.51 -11.96 -4.98
C GLU A 218 10.98 -12.01 -4.94
N ILE A 219 10.32 -10.92 -4.52
CA ILE A 219 8.86 -10.87 -4.50
C ILE A 219 8.33 -10.83 -5.95
N PRO A 220 7.41 -11.68 -6.41
CA PRO A 220 6.94 -11.63 -7.80
C PRO A 220 6.38 -10.26 -8.23
N LYS A 221 6.71 -9.82 -9.45
CA LYS A 221 6.29 -8.52 -10.02
C LYS A 221 4.77 -8.29 -9.97
N THR A 222 3.97 -9.35 -10.16
CA THR A 222 2.50 -9.30 -10.08
C THR A 222 1.98 -8.83 -8.71
N ILE A 223 2.82 -8.95 -7.68
CA ILE A 223 2.51 -8.51 -6.34
C ILE A 223 3.09 -7.14 -6.05
N ARG A 224 4.36 -6.92 -6.39
CA ARG A 224 5.04 -5.65 -6.12
C ARG A 224 4.33 -4.46 -6.75
N THR A 225 3.83 -4.60 -7.97
CA THR A 225 3.09 -3.53 -8.66
C THR A 225 1.75 -3.17 -7.99
N GLN A 226 1.27 -3.99 -7.05
CA GLN A 226 0.04 -3.74 -6.29
C GLN A 226 0.29 -3.11 -4.93
N PHE A 227 1.55 -2.91 -4.52
CA PHE A 227 1.83 -2.20 -3.26
C PHE A 227 1.23 -0.80 -3.28
N SER A 228 0.58 -0.44 -2.18
CA SER A 228 0.09 0.92 -1.92
C SER A 228 1.06 1.74 -1.07
N ALA A 229 2.00 1.08 -0.40
CA ALA A 229 3.10 1.69 0.33
C ALA A 229 4.40 0.89 0.11
N LEU A 230 5.55 1.55 0.22
CA LEU A 230 6.87 0.95 0.05
C LEU A 230 7.82 1.51 1.12
N ILE A 231 8.56 0.63 1.78
CA ILE A 231 9.75 0.96 2.55
C ILE A 231 10.94 0.31 1.85
N ALA A 232 11.97 1.08 1.55
CA ALA A 232 13.20 0.58 0.93
C ALA A 232 14.43 1.10 1.69
N PHE A 233 15.18 0.19 2.28
CA PHE A 233 16.51 0.45 2.81
C PHE A 233 17.53 0.54 1.65
N GLU A 234 18.80 0.75 1.99
CA GLU A 234 19.90 0.72 1.04
C GLU A 234 19.95 -0.63 0.30
N ILE A 235 19.93 -0.59 -1.03
CA ILE A 235 20.00 -1.74 -1.95
C ILE A 235 21.25 -1.52 -2.81
N LEU A 236 22.19 -2.44 -2.71
CA LEU A 236 23.48 -2.34 -3.41
C LEU A 236 23.40 -2.76 -4.88
N SER A 237 22.39 -3.55 -5.25
CA SER A 237 22.23 -4.06 -6.61
C SER A 237 21.61 -2.99 -7.52
N GLU A 238 22.39 -2.46 -8.47
CA GLU A 238 21.88 -1.54 -9.49
C GLU A 238 20.66 -2.10 -10.25
N ALA A 239 20.67 -3.42 -10.50
CA ALA A 239 19.60 -4.07 -11.22
C ALA A 239 18.30 -4.06 -10.41
N GLU A 240 18.38 -4.12 -9.08
CA GLU A 240 17.23 -3.99 -8.19
C GLU A 240 16.78 -2.54 -8.05
N ILE A 241 17.71 -1.60 -7.93
CA ILE A 241 17.41 -0.16 -7.95
C ILE A 241 16.63 0.22 -9.21
N LYS A 242 17.08 -0.24 -10.37
CA LYS A 242 16.40 -0.01 -11.66
C LYS A 242 14.98 -0.60 -11.65
N ALA A 243 14.81 -1.82 -11.15
CA ALA A 243 13.50 -2.44 -11.04
C ALA A 243 12.58 -1.70 -10.06
N LEU A 244 13.12 -1.21 -8.94
CA LEU A 244 12.38 -0.43 -7.95
C LEU A 244 11.90 0.89 -8.57
N TYR A 245 12.76 1.61 -9.30
CA TYR A 245 12.40 2.82 -10.04
C TYR A 245 11.33 2.58 -11.11
N GLU A 246 11.47 1.51 -11.91
CA GLU A 246 10.51 1.17 -12.96
C GLU A 246 9.09 0.96 -12.40
N GLU A 247 8.98 0.37 -11.21
CA GLU A 247 7.70 0.07 -10.56
C GLU A 247 7.21 1.21 -9.66
N PHE A 248 8.12 1.99 -9.07
CA PHE A 248 7.84 3.11 -8.15
C PHE A 248 8.59 4.38 -8.56
N PRO A 249 8.26 5.00 -9.71
CA PRO A 249 8.99 6.16 -10.21
C PRO A 249 8.75 7.44 -9.39
N MET A 250 7.80 7.43 -8.46
CA MET A 250 7.42 8.57 -7.61
C MET A 250 7.08 9.87 -8.38
N GLY A 251 6.84 9.78 -9.69
CA GLY A 251 6.63 10.95 -10.56
C GLY A 251 7.91 11.68 -10.99
N LEU A 252 9.07 11.06 -10.79
CA LEU A 252 10.40 11.65 -10.98
C LEU A 252 11.14 11.01 -12.16
N LYS A 253 12.11 11.73 -12.72
CA LYS A 253 13.10 11.14 -13.64
C LYS A 253 14.12 10.34 -12.82
N PHE A 254 14.77 9.37 -13.46
CA PHE A 254 15.70 8.45 -12.77
C PHE A 254 16.78 9.16 -11.95
N ASN A 255 17.40 10.22 -12.48
CA ASN A 255 18.46 10.94 -11.75
C ASN A 255 17.92 11.61 -10.48
N ASP A 256 16.79 12.30 -10.56
CA ASP A 256 16.17 12.96 -9.40
C ASP A 256 15.64 11.92 -8.40
N TRP A 257 15.05 10.84 -8.91
CA TRP A 257 14.61 9.70 -8.11
C TRP A 257 15.79 9.08 -7.34
N LEU A 258 16.93 8.88 -8.00
CA LEU A 258 18.12 8.28 -7.41
C LEU A 258 18.73 9.19 -6.34
N GLN A 259 18.71 10.51 -6.56
CA GLN A 259 19.11 11.49 -5.54
C GLN A 259 18.22 11.40 -4.30
N VAL A 260 16.89 11.38 -4.48
CA VAL A 260 15.93 11.22 -3.38
C VAL A 260 16.14 9.89 -2.66
N TYR A 261 16.29 8.80 -3.40
CA TYR A 261 16.53 7.48 -2.83
C TYR A 261 17.81 7.47 -1.98
N ASN A 262 18.94 7.91 -2.54
CA ASN A 262 20.23 7.98 -1.85
C ASN A 262 20.16 8.89 -0.62
N TYR A 263 19.44 10.02 -0.70
CA TYR A 263 19.21 10.89 0.45
C TYR A 263 18.46 10.17 1.59
N CYS A 264 17.39 9.46 1.24
CA CYS A 264 16.55 8.76 2.21
C CYS A 264 17.28 7.59 2.88
N VAL A 265 18.10 6.84 2.14
CA VAL A 265 18.82 5.68 2.68
C VAL A 265 20.20 6.02 3.25
N SER A 266 20.64 7.28 3.15
CA SER A 266 21.93 7.71 3.70
C SER A 266 21.89 7.73 5.23
N GLY A 267 22.67 6.85 5.85
CA GLY A 267 22.82 6.67 7.29
C GLY A 267 22.35 5.28 7.76
N ASP A 268 22.78 4.88 8.96
CA ASP A 268 22.43 3.57 9.50
C ASP A 268 20.92 3.46 9.75
N PHE A 269 20.34 2.34 9.31
CA PHE A 269 18.91 2.02 9.45
C PHE A 269 17.96 3.03 8.78
N ASN A 270 18.47 3.93 7.95
CA ASN A 270 17.65 4.88 7.22
C ASN A 270 16.99 4.23 6.00
N PHE A 271 15.78 4.66 5.69
CA PHE A 271 14.99 4.12 4.58
C PHE A 271 14.16 5.19 3.87
N LEU A 272 13.94 4.94 2.59
CA LEU A 272 12.90 5.60 1.81
C LEU A 272 11.54 5.03 2.21
N TYR A 273 10.61 5.91 2.55
CA TYR A 273 9.20 5.58 2.70
C TYR A 273 8.37 6.27 1.61
N TYR A 274 7.48 5.50 0.96
CA TYR A 274 6.57 6.00 -0.06
C TYR A 274 5.15 5.51 0.18
N ASN A 275 4.20 6.42 0.42
CA ASN A 275 2.78 6.09 0.66
C ASN A 275 1.86 6.68 -0.42
N MET A 276 1.28 5.83 -1.25
CA MET A 276 0.39 6.27 -2.34
C MET A 276 -1.03 6.61 -1.91
N GLN A 277 -1.42 6.24 -0.69
CA GLN A 277 -2.74 6.58 -0.16
C GLN A 277 -2.87 8.05 0.24
N ILE A 278 -1.74 8.72 0.53
CA ILE A 278 -1.71 10.15 0.81
C ILE A 278 -2.23 10.90 -0.43
N LYS A 279 -3.28 11.71 -0.21
CA LYS A 279 -3.97 12.43 -1.29
C LYS A 279 -3.07 13.49 -1.94
N GLU A 280 -2.33 14.21 -1.11
CA GLU A 280 -1.43 15.26 -1.56
C GLU A 280 -0.12 14.64 -2.06
N LYS A 281 0.08 14.62 -3.39
CA LYS A 281 1.18 13.89 -4.03
C LYS A 281 2.57 14.29 -3.53
N ARG A 282 2.78 15.56 -3.18
CA ARG A 282 4.07 16.06 -2.69
C ARG A 282 4.44 15.55 -1.29
N LEU A 283 3.49 15.02 -0.53
CA LEU A 283 3.72 14.50 0.83
C LEU A 283 3.92 12.97 0.84
N ARG A 284 3.99 12.33 -0.33
CA ARG A 284 4.04 10.86 -0.42
C ARG A 284 5.39 10.26 -0.11
N ILE A 285 6.47 11.03 -0.23
CA ILE A 285 7.85 10.58 -0.08
C ILE A 285 8.36 11.08 1.27
N MET A 286 8.89 10.17 2.08
CA MET A 286 9.50 10.50 3.36
C MET A 286 10.80 9.75 3.59
N LYS A 287 11.68 10.35 4.39
CA LYS A 287 12.81 9.68 5.03
C LYS A 287 12.39 9.26 6.44
N CYS A 288 12.48 7.96 6.73
CA CYS A 288 12.28 7.38 8.08
C CYS A 288 10.93 7.71 8.78
N PHE A 289 9.88 8.05 8.04
CA PHE A 289 8.62 8.63 8.57
C PHE A 289 8.74 10.02 9.21
N ASP A 290 9.94 10.59 9.29
CA ASP A 290 10.21 11.83 10.01
C ASP A 290 10.15 13.06 9.11
N GLU A 291 10.67 12.93 7.88
CA GLU A 291 10.89 14.08 7.00
C GLU A 291 10.26 13.85 5.63
N HIS A 292 9.38 14.76 5.20
CA HIS A 292 8.90 14.79 3.82
C HIS A 292 9.98 15.27 2.86
N VAL A 293 10.21 14.52 1.79
CA VAL A 293 11.23 14.85 0.79
C VAL A 293 10.58 15.54 -0.41
N PHE A 294 11.04 16.75 -0.69
CA PHE A 294 10.61 17.54 -1.83
C PHE A 294 11.78 17.70 -2.80
N ILE A 295 11.52 17.49 -4.09
CA ILE A 295 12.43 17.95 -5.13
C ILE A 295 12.03 19.38 -5.45
N GLU A 296 12.87 20.34 -5.07
CA GLU A 296 12.79 21.67 -5.67
C GLU A 296 12.91 21.48 -7.19
N ASN A 297 11.93 21.97 -7.94
CA ASN A 297 12.03 21.98 -9.40
C ASN A 297 13.40 22.52 -9.76
N ALA A 298 14.23 21.70 -10.42
CA ALA A 298 15.47 22.17 -11.01
C ALA A 298 15.18 23.51 -11.70
N PRO A 299 16.00 24.54 -11.46
CA PRO A 299 15.71 25.90 -11.91
C PRO A 299 15.44 25.88 -13.41
N ALA A 300 14.54 26.76 -13.84
CA ALA A 300 14.14 26.96 -15.23
C ALA A 300 15.29 27.56 -16.09
N GLU A 301 16.50 27.02 -16.02
CA GLU A 301 17.71 27.55 -16.65
C GLU A 301 18.17 26.79 -17.91
N GLU A 302 17.35 25.90 -18.47
CA GLU A 302 17.59 25.37 -19.83
C GLU A 302 16.85 26.12 -20.94
N ASN A 303 15.92 27.02 -20.59
CA ASN A 303 15.22 27.85 -21.59
C ASN A 303 15.89 29.19 -21.88
N THR A 304 16.85 29.64 -21.06
CA THR A 304 17.56 30.90 -21.28
C THR A 304 18.71 30.72 -22.29
N LYS A 305 19.45 29.61 -22.23
CA LYS A 305 20.51 29.31 -23.21
C LYS A 305 19.97 29.00 -24.60
N LYS A 306 18.84 28.27 -24.72
CA LYS A 306 18.18 28.04 -26.02
C LYS A 306 17.60 29.32 -26.62
N ARG A 307 17.02 30.21 -25.81
CA ARG A 307 16.51 31.50 -26.30
C ARG A 307 17.61 32.48 -26.72
N GLN A 308 18.79 32.46 -26.07
CA GLN A 308 19.95 33.26 -26.48
C GLN A 308 20.63 32.70 -27.75
N LEU A 309 20.76 31.37 -27.86
CA LEU A 309 21.30 30.74 -29.08
C LEU A 309 20.37 30.90 -30.30
N GLU A 310 19.05 30.90 -30.11
CA GLU A 310 18.08 31.15 -31.18
C GLU A 310 17.96 32.64 -31.54
N SER A 311 18.15 33.57 -30.58
CA SER A 311 18.18 35.01 -30.89
C SER A 311 19.41 35.40 -31.71
N ASP A 312 20.57 34.82 -31.41
CA ASP A 312 21.84 35.12 -32.08
C ASP A 312 21.95 34.47 -33.47
N ALA A 313 21.30 33.32 -33.67
CA ALA A 313 21.13 32.70 -34.99
C ALA A 313 20.16 33.46 -35.91
N SER A 314 19.14 34.13 -35.35
CA SER A 314 18.17 34.91 -36.14
C SER A 314 18.70 36.28 -36.58
N SER A 315 19.56 36.90 -35.77
CA SER A 315 20.14 38.22 -36.07
C SER A 315 21.20 38.15 -37.16
N SER A 316 22.00 37.07 -37.19
CA SER A 316 23.01 36.81 -38.22
C SER A 316 22.40 36.57 -39.61
N GLN A 317 21.34 35.76 -39.72
CA GLN A 317 20.66 35.52 -41.01
C GLN A 317 19.94 36.75 -41.59
N SER A 318 19.48 37.67 -40.74
CA SER A 318 18.86 38.93 -41.18
C SER A 318 19.87 39.90 -41.80
N SER A 319 21.13 39.88 -41.34
CA SER A 319 22.20 40.76 -41.84
C SER A 319 22.79 40.31 -43.18
N GLU A 320 22.86 39.00 -43.45
CA GLU A 320 23.37 38.46 -44.73
C GLU A 320 22.36 38.67 -45.87
N SER A 321 21.06 38.49 -45.61
CA SER A 321 20.01 38.70 -46.64
C SER A 321 19.88 40.17 -47.08
N GLN A 322 20.11 41.13 -46.18
CA GLN A 322 20.10 42.57 -46.51
C GLN A 322 21.35 43.01 -47.28
N ALA A 323 22.51 42.38 -47.03
CA ALA A 323 23.75 42.67 -47.75
C ALA A 323 23.74 42.13 -49.20
N GLU A 324 23.10 40.99 -49.46
CA GLU A 324 22.96 40.44 -50.82
C GLU A 324 21.94 41.22 -51.67
N SER A 325 20.83 41.68 -51.08
CA SER A 325 19.82 42.49 -51.77
C SER A 325 20.39 43.84 -52.26
N GLN A 326 21.24 44.49 -51.46
CA GLN A 326 21.91 45.74 -51.85
C GLN A 326 23.04 45.56 -52.88
N ARG A 327 23.66 44.37 -52.97
CA ARG A 327 24.65 44.05 -54.01
C ARG A 327 24.00 43.74 -55.36
N ALA A 328 22.80 43.15 -55.36
CA ALA A 328 22.04 42.90 -56.58
C ALA A 328 21.50 44.19 -57.23
N SER A 329 21.08 45.19 -56.43
CA SER A 329 20.52 46.44 -56.97
C SER A 329 21.55 47.39 -57.58
N LYS A 330 22.85 47.21 -57.30
CA LYS A 330 23.95 48.01 -57.88
C LYS A 330 24.49 47.48 -59.20
N ARG A 331 24.05 46.30 -59.65
CA ARG A 331 24.47 45.69 -60.94
C ARG A 331 23.49 45.90 -62.10
N GLN A 332 22.39 46.62 -61.88
CA GLN A 332 21.39 46.96 -62.92
C GLN A 332 21.22 48.47 -63.14
N LYS A 333 22.27 49.26 -62.89
CA LYS A 333 22.34 50.66 -63.32
C LYS A 333 23.57 50.90 -64.17
#